data_AF-A0A2A5M8I2-F1
#
_entry.id   AF-A0A2A5M8I2-F1
#
_cell.length_a   1.000
_cell.length_b   1.000
_cell.length_c   1.000
_cell.angle_alpha   90.00
_cell.angle_beta   90.00
_cell.angle_gamma   90.00
#
_symmetry.space_group_name_H-M   'P 1'
#
loop_
_entity.id
_entity.type
_entity.pdbx_description
1 polymer ?
#
loop_
_entity_poly.entity_id
_entity_poly.type
_entity_poly.pdbx_seq_one_letter_code
_entity_poly.pdbx_strand_id
1 'polypeptide(L)'
;MITRCYVICEGQSEEKFINEILGSYFYNSNVYLTPLIIPTSKGHKGGGLAYDRVVDFIVKKLKQDSKAFMTTMFDYYGLDNRFLKEKQCNKNIYEHVEKIQEEFDKIIKQQCD
;
A
#
# COMPACT_ATOMS: atom_id res chain seq x y z
N MET A 1 -23.46 5.88 -4.22
CA MET A 1 -22.75 4.58 -4.21
C MET A 1 -21.56 4.75 -3.29
N ILE A 2 -21.28 3.80 -2.39
CA ILE A 2 -20.14 3.87 -1.48
C ILE A 2 -18.93 3.23 -2.16
N THR A 3 -17.82 3.94 -2.19
CA THR A 3 -16.52 3.47 -2.69
C THR A 3 -15.73 2.89 -1.53
N ARG A 4 -15.46 1.59 -1.55
CA ARG A 4 -14.53 0.96 -0.60
C ARG A 4 -13.10 1.16 -1.10
N CYS A 5 -12.23 1.68 -0.25
CA CYS A 5 -10.82 1.83 -0.56
C CYS A 5 -9.98 1.21 0.55
N TYR A 6 -9.25 0.15 0.22
CA TYR A 6 -8.25 -0.42 1.12
C TYR A 6 -6.99 0.44 1.10
N VAL A 7 -6.45 0.74 2.28
CA VAL A 7 -5.22 1.51 2.43
C VAL A 7 -4.17 0.63 3.09
N ILE A 8 -3.16 0.21 2.34
CA ILE A 8 -2.09 -0.61 2.89
C ILE A 8 -1.14 0.28 3.68
N CYS A 9 -0.84 -0.11 4.91
CA CYS A 9 0.04 0.62 5.80
C CYS A 9 1.05 -0.30 6.52
N GLU A 10 2.10 0.30 7.07
CA GLU A 10 3.23 -0.41 7.68
C GLU A 10 2.94 -0.89 9.10
N GLY A 11 2.18 -0.11 9.87
CA GLY A 11 1.96 -0.41 11.27
C GLY A 11 0.72 0.26 11.87
N GLN A 12 0.67 0.19 13.20
CA GLN A 12 -0.49 0.61 13.98
C GLN A 12 -0.68 2.13 14.01
N SER A 13 0.40 2.90 13.83
CA SER A 13 0.33 4.36 13.83
C SER A 13 -0.46 4.86 12.63
N GLU A 14 -0.16 4.35 11.43
CA GLU A 14 -0.84 4.69 10.19
C GLU A 14 -2.27 4.15 10.19
N GLU A 15 -2.48 2.92 10.67
CA GLU A 15 -3.82 2.34 10.86
C GLU A 15 -4.70 3.26 11.71
N LYS A 16 -4.18 3.71 12.86
CA LYS A 16 -4.89 4.61 13.76
C LYS A 16 -5.17 5.96 13.10
N PHE A 17 -4.20 6.53 12.39
CA PHE A 17 -4.39 7.76 11.63
C PHE A 17 -5.50 7.64 10.58
N ILE A 18 -5.55 6.52 9.85
CA ILE A 18 -6.59 6.27 8.84
C ILE A 18 -7.97 6.16 9.50
N ASN A 19 -8.08 5.40 10.59
CA ASN A 19 -9.36 5.17 11.26
C ASN A 19 -9.90 6.41 11.98
N GLU A 20 -9.04 7.13 12.69
CA GLU A 20 -9.47 8.23 13.58
C GLU A 20 -9.52 9.58 12.90
N ILE A 21 -8.70 9.80 11.87
CA ILE A 21 -8.55 11.11 11.22
C ILE A 21 -9.01 11.02 9.77
N LEU A 22 -8.31 10.25 8.94
CA LEU A 22 -8.52 10.29 7.49
C LEU A 22 -9.89 9.77 7.07
N GLY A 23 -10.41 8.73 7.72
CA GLY A 23 -11.70 8.14 7.40
C GLY A 23 -12.85 9.14 7.53
N SER A 24 -12.82 9.97 8.57
CA SER A 24 -13.85 11.00 8.81
C SER A 24 -13.85 12.08 7.71
N TYR A 25 -12.67 12.44 7.20
CA TYR A 25 -12.51 13.42 6.12
C TYR A 25 -13.17 12.96 4.80
N PHE A 26 -13.13 11.66 4.52
CA PHE A 26 -13.67 11.08 3.28
C PHE A 26 -15.13 10.62 3.37
N TYR A 27 -15.73 10.64 4.56
CA TYR A 27 -17.08 10.17 4.81
C TYR A 27 -18.12 10.88 3.91
N ASN A 28 -18.04 12.21 3.81
CA ASN A 28 -18.96 13.02 3.00
C ASN A 28 -18.79 12.80 1.49
N SER A 29 -17.66 12.21 1.06
CA SER A 29 -17.40 11.84 -0.33
C SER A 29 -17.86 10.42 -0.66
N ASN A 30 -18.54 9.73 0.26
CA ASN A 30 -18.91 8.31 0.14
C ASN A 30 -17.71 7.38 -0.09
N VAL A 31 -16.52 7.76 0.38
CA VAL A 31 -15.32 6.91 0.33
C VAL A 31 -15.08 6.35 1.72
N TYR A 32 -15.13 5.02 1.82
CA TYR A 32 -14.88 4.30 3.06
C TYR A 32 -13.48 3.70 3.03
N LEU A 33 -12.57 4.29 3.81
CA LEU A 33 -11.20 3.82 3.95
C LEU A 33 -11.14 2.63 4.91
N THR A 34 -10.39 1.59 4.53
CA THR A 34 -10.14 0.43 5.38
C THR A 34 -8.64 0.16 5.42
N PRO A 35 -7.97 0.46 6.55
CA PRO A 35 -6.53 0.20 6.66
C PRO A 35 -6.25 -1.30 6.68
N LEU A 36 -5.17 -1.70 6.02
CA LEU A 36 -4.67 -3.08 5.99
C LEU A 36 -3.18 -3.09 6.31
N ILE A 37 -2.78 -3.79 7.37
CA ILE A 37 -1.37 -4.03 7.69
C ILE A 37 -0.94 -5.35 7.06
N ILE A 38 0.21 -5.33 6.38
CA ILE A 38 0.79 -6.56 5.83
C ILE A 38 1.34 -7.41 6.98
N PRO A 39 0.89 -8.66 7.15
CA PRO A 39 1.40 -9.52 8.20
C PRO A 39 2.91 -9.75 8.05
N THR A 40 3.69 -9.43 9.07
CA THR A 40 5.09 -9.85 9.17
C THR A 40 5.15 -11.27 9.75
N SER A 41 6.17 -12.05 9.35
CA SER A 41 6.34 -13.41 9.87
C SER A 41 6.60 -13.39 11.38
N LYS A 42 5.96 -14.31 12.12
CA LYS A 42 6.16 -14.46 13.56
C LYS A 42 7.65 -14.64 13.86
N GLY A 43 8.27 -13.64 14.50
CA GLY A 43 9.67 -13.68 14.95
C GLY A 43 10.58 -12.59 14.38
N HIS A 44 10.20 -11.91 13.30
CA HIS A 44 10.99 -10.83 12.73
C HIS A 44 10.44 -9.46 13.16
N LYS A 45 10.97 -8.93 14.27
CA LYS A 45 10.83 -7.50 14.59
C LYS A 45 11.56 -6.70 13.51
N GLY A 46 10.82 -6.02 12.63
CA GLY A 46 11.42 -5.10 11.64
C GLY A 46 11.74 -5.72 10.28
N GLY A 47 10.99 -6.74 9.83
CA GLY A 47 11.05 -7.13 8.43
C GLY A 47 10.35 -6.08 7.58
N GLY A 48 11.11 -5.13 7.03
CA GLY A 48 10.59 -4.05 6.17
C GLY A 48 9.64 -4.55 5.07
N LEU A 49 8.86 -3.62 4.53
CA LEU A 49 8.01 -3.89 3.37
C LEU A 49 8.87 -4.53 2.27
N ALA A 50 8.50 -5.73 1.86
CA ALA A 50 9.11 -6.39 0.71
C ALA A 50 8.13 -6.26 -0.45
N TYR A 51 8.59 -5.76 -1.60
CA TYR A 51 7.74 -5.47 -2.75
C TYR A 51 6.86 -6.66 -3.15
N ASP A 52 7.46 -7.85 -3.31
CA ASP A 52 6.71 -9.06 -3.69
C ASP A 52 5.62 -9.40 -2.68
N ARG A 53 5.89 -9.22 -1.37
CA ARG A 53 4.90 -9.45 -0.30
C ARG A 53 3.73 -8.47 -0.40
N VAL A 54 4.01 -7.21 -0.76
CA VAL A 54 2.98 -6.18 -0.96
C VAL A 54 2.12 -6.55 -2.17
N VAL A 55 2.73 -6.90 -3.30
CA VAL A 55 2.02 -7.32 -4.52
C VAL A 55 1.10 -8.51 -4.24
N ASP A 56 1.63 -9.58 -3.65
CA ASP A 56 0.85 -10.79 -3.34
C ASP A 56 -0.36 -10.47 -2.45
N PHE A 57 -0.16 -9.60 -1.46
CA PHE A 57 -1.23 -9.16 -0.57
C PHE A 57 -2.30 -8.35 -1.30
N ILE A 58 -1.90 -7.39 -2.14
CA ILE A 58 -2.81 -6.57 -2.94
C ILE A 58 -3.64 -7.45 -3.87
N VAL A 59 -3.00 -8.29 -4.67
CA VAL A 59 -3.65 -9.15 -5.66
C VAL A 59 -4.64 -10.08 -4.98
N LYS A 60 -4.25 -10.70 -3.85
CA LYS A 60 -5.17 -11.54 -3.07
C LYS A 60 -6.41 -10.78 -2.61
N LYS A 61 -6.26 -9.54 -2.17
CA LYS A 61 -7.39 -8.71 -1.69
C LYS A 61 -8.30 -8.25 -2.83
N LEU A 62 -7.73 -7.78 -3.94
CA LEU A 62 -8.49 -7.34 -5.11
C LEU A 62 -9.25 -8.51 -5.76
N LYS A 63 -8.69 -9.72 -5.76
CA LYS A 63 -9.41 -10.92 -6.23
C LYS A 63 -10.60 -11.30 -5.32
N GLN A 64 -10.54 -10.99 -4.04
CA GLN A 64 -11.64 -11.24 -3.10
C GLN A 64 -12.72 -10.16 -3.14
N ASP A 65 -12.36 -8.93 -3.52
CA ASP A 65 -13.26 -7.79 -3.59
C ASP A 65 -12.95 -6.93 -4.83
N SER A 66 -13.43 -7.39 -5.99
CA SER A 66 -13.14 -6.79 -7.30
C SER A 66 -13.71 -5.38 -7.51
N LYS A 67 -14.55 -4.90 -6.59
CA LYS A 67 -15.12 -3.55 -6.62
C LYS A 67 -14.41 -2.56 -5.69
N ALA A 68 -13.47 -3.04 -4.87
CA ALA A 68 -12.70 -2.18 -3.99
C ALA A 68 -11.54 -1.52 -4.73
N PHE A 69 -11.25 -0.29 -4.32
CA PHE A 69 -10.03 0.41 -4.68
C PHE A 69 -8.91 0.02 -3.70
N MET A 70 -7.67 0.18 -4.14
CA MET A 70 -6.48 -0.04 -3.33
C MET A 70 -5.58 1.19 -3.42
N THR A 71 -5.03 1.60 -2.29
CA THR A 71 -3.96 2.60 -2.22
C THR A 71 -2.97 2.21 -1.12
N THR A 72 -1.85 2.92 -1.04
CA THR A 72 -0.79 2.67 -0.06
C THR A 72 -0.48 3.94 0.73
N MET A 73 -0.09 3.77 1.99
CA MET A 73 0.41 4.82 2.87
C MET A 73 1.68 4.29 3.53
N PHE A 74 2.80 4.49 2.85
CA PHE A 74 4.14 4.04 3.27
C PHE A 74 5.02 5.22 3.64
N ASP A 75 5.95 5.00 4.57
CA ASP A 75 7.05 5.92 4.83
C ASP A 75 8.15 5.71 3.78
N TYR A 76 8.07 6.48 2.70
CA TYR A 76 9.06 6.41 1.62
C TYR A 76 10.45 6.91 2.03
N TYR A 77 10.60 7.63 3.14
CA TYR A 77 11.92 8.01 3.66
C TYR A 77 12.60 6.86 4.41
N GLY A 78 11.80 6.00 5.06
CA GLY A 78 12.26 4.79 5.75
C GLY A 78 12.31 3.53 4.88
N LEU A 79 11.80 3.59 3.65
CA LEU A 79 11.70 2.45 2.75
C LEU A 79 13.10 1.96 2.31
N ASP A 80 13.32 0.64 2.36
CA ASP A 80 14.60 0.05 1.95
C ASP A 80 14.90 0.37 0.48
N ASN A 81 16.11 0.82 0.17
CA ASN A 81 16.59 1.08 -1.19
C ASN A 81 16.52 -0.16 -2.12
N ARG A 82 16.27 -1.34 -1.56
CA ARG A 82 16.07 -2.61 -2.25
C ARG A 82 14.59 -2.98 -2.41
N PHE A 83 13.66 -2.09 -2.05
CA PHE A 83 12.24 -2.32 -2.23
C PHE A 83 11.93 -2.60 -3.70
N LEU A 84 12.41 -1.75 -4.60
CA LEU A 84 12.52 -2.07 -6.02
C LEU A 84 13.87 -2.77 -6.29
N LYS A 85 13.88 -3.65 -7.30
CA LYS A 85 15.11 -4.37 -7.73
C LYS A 85 16.19 -3.42 -8.24
N GLU A 86 15.81 -2.25 -8.73
CA GLU A 86 16.72 -1.21 -9.18
C GLU A 86 17.27 -0.42 -7.99
N LYS A 87 18.60 -0.27 -7.94
CA LYS A 87 19.27 0.50 -6.89
C LYS A 87 18.82 1.96 -6.95
N GLN A 88 18.30 2.48 -5.84
CA GLN A 88 18.01 3.91 -5.71
C GLN A 88 19.32 4.70 -5.79
N CYS A 89 19.56 5.41 -6.90
CA CYS A 89 20.70 6.31 -7.07
C CYS A 89 20.16 7.74 -7.01
N ASN A 90 20.41 8.50 -5.93
CA ASN A 90 20.16 9.95 -5.75
C ASN A 90 19.12 10.54 -6.74
N LYS A 91 17.90 10.01 -6.71
CA LYS A 91 16.77 10.46 -7.52
C LYS A 91 15.82 11.25 -6.63
N ASN A 92 15.12 12.18 -7.25
CA ASN A 92 14.03 12.91 -6.61
C ASN A 92 13.04 11.90 -6.00
N ILE A 93 12.61 12.12 -4.74
CA ILE A 93 11.67 11.24 -4.03
C ILE A 93 10.35 11.07 -4.80
N TYR A 94 9.88 12.11 -5.49
CA TYR A 94 8.67 12.03 -6.30
C TYR A 94 8.83 11.07 -7.49
N GLU A 95 9.96 11.11 -8.18
CA GLU A 95 10.27 10.15 -9.27
C GLU A 95 10.40 8.72 -8.74
N HIS A 96 10.87 8.56 -7.50
CA HIS A 96 10.96 7.25 -6.88
C HIS A 96 9.57 6.67 -6.57
N VAL A 97 8.69 7.49 -5.99
CA VAL A 97 7.30 7.11 -5.69
C VAL A 97 6.53 6.81 -6.98
N GLU A 98 6.69 7.63 -8.03
CA GLU A 98 6.06 7.41 -9.33
C GLU A 98 6.46 6.05 -9.92
N LYS A 99 7.74 5.68 -9.85
CA LYS A 99 8.19 4.36 -10.32
C LYS A 99 7.62 3.20 -9.53
N ILE A 100 7.51 3.35 -8.20
CA ILE A 100 6.85 2.33 -7.37
C ILE A 100 5.40 2.16 -7.82
N GLN A 101 4.69 3.26 -8.06
CA GLN A 101 3.31 3.24 -8.53
C GLN A 101 3.17 2.59 -9.91
N GLU A 102 4.03 2.93 -10.86
CA GLU A 102 4.03 2.34 -12.21
C GLU A 102 4.28 0.83 -12.19
N GLU A 103 5.26 0.38 -11.41
CA GLU A 103 5.58 -1.05 -11.30
C GLU A 103 4.45 -1.82 -10.60
N PHE A 104 3.84 -1.25 -9.55
CA PHE A 104 2.65 -1.82 -8.94
C PHE A 104 1.49 -1.94 -9.92
N ASP A 105 1.15 -0.87 -10.64
CA ASP A 105 0.04 -0.87 -11.60
C ASP A 105 0.26 -1.92 -12.69
N LYS A 106 1.48 -2.02 -13.20
CA LYS A 106 1.85 -3.00 -14.23
C LYS A 106 1.68 -4.44 -13.72
N ILE A 107 2.25 -4.78 -12.57
CA ILE A 107 2.23 -6.16 -12.06
C ILE A 107 0.84 -6.57 -11.57
N ILE A 108 0.10 -5.65 -10.92
CA ILE A 108 -1.23 -5.94 -10.37
C ILE A 108 -2.23 -6.16 -11.50
N LYS A 109 -2.22 -5.32 -12.55
CA LYS A 109 -3.08 -5.51 -13.73
C LYS A 109 -2.83 -6.87 -14.38
N GLN A 110 -1.55 -7.22 -14.61
CA GLN A 110 -1.18 -8.53 -15.17
C GLN A 110 -1.69 -9.73 -14.35
N GLN A 111 -1.83 -9.58 -13.03
CA GLN A 111 -2.25 -10.68 -12.16
C GLN A 111 -3.74 -10.72 -11.82
N CYS A 112 -4.46 -9.60 -11.99
CA CYS A 112 -5.88 -9.47 -11.69
C CYS A 112 -6.78 -9.56 -12.92
N ASP A 113 -6.26 -9.23 -14.11
CA ASP A 113 -6.89 -9.49 -15.42
C ASP A 113 -6.73 -10.96 -15.83
#